data_AF-A0A354T890-F1
#
_entry.id   AF-A0A354T890-F1
#
_cell.length_a   1.000
_cell.length_b   1.000
_cell.length_c   1.000
_cell.angle_alpha   90.00
_cell.angle_beta   90.00
_cell.angle_gamma   90.00
#
_symmetry.space_group_name_H-M   'P 1'
#
loop_
_entity.id
_entity.type
_entity.pdbx_description
1 polymer ?
#
loop_
_entity_poly.entity_id
_entity_poly.type
_entity_poly.pdbx_seq_one_letter_code
_entity_poly.pdbx_strand_id
1 'polypeptide(L)'
;TMGYREKEVRGKTAWEIGLMDELEIARSKARFARLLRGEDNPPADVRLRAKNGEWHTIELRSTSTRKPDGSPDRLIITGSDVTERNRLQREVLRVVEQEQARVGHDLHDGVGQTMTGMVIMMEALEAELQGEAKATARRIHELMNESVAEVRRMSHGLSPTSVKYR
;
A
#
# COMPACT_ATOMS: atom_id res chain seq x y z
N THR A 1 -22.05 -3.86 11.62
CA THR A 1 -22.92 -5.05 11.39
C THR A 1 -23.71 -4.81 10.12
N MET A 2 -23.88 -5.78 9.22
CA MET A 2 -24.48 -5.62 7.87
C MET A 2 -25.96 -5.15 7.80
N GLY A 3 -26.57 -4.78 8.93
CA GLY A 3 -27.92 -4.22 9.01
C GLY A 3 -29.08 -5.23 8.97
N TYR A 4 -28.80 -6.53 8.86
CA TYR A 4 -29.81 -7.59 8.88
C TYR A 4 -30.09 -8.09 10.31
N ARG A 5 -31.35 -8.39 10.61
CA ARG A 5 -31.76 -9.06 11.86
C ARG A 5 -31.65 -10.57 11.72
N GLU A 6 -31.46 -11.29 12.82
CA GLU A 6 -31.33 -12.77 12.82
C GLU A 6 -32.50 -13.45 12.08
N LYS A 7 -33.74 -13.04 12.37
CA LYS A 7 -34.94 -13.59 11.72
C LYS A 7 -35.00 -13.38 10.20
N GLU A 8 -34.25 -12.41 9.68
CA GLU A 8 -34.23 -12.08 8.24
C GLU A 8 -33.24 -12.96 7.47
N VAL A 9 -32.28 -13.57 8.18
CA VAL A 9 -31.17 -14.37 7.62
C VAL A 9 -31.28 -15.85 7.96
N ARG A 10 -31.86 -16.20 9.12
CA ARG A 10 -31.97 -17.59 9.57
C ARG A 10 -32.81 -18.41 8.61
N GLY A 11 -32.29 -19.57 8.21
CA GLY A 11 -32.94 -20.48 7.25
C GLY A 11 -32.73 -20.10 5.78
N LYS A 12 -32.04 -19.00 5.49
CA LYS A 12 -31.65 -18.60 4.14
C LYS A 12 -30.16 -18.82 3.92
N THR A 13 -29.80 -19.02 2.67
CA THR A 13 -28.41 -19.00 2.23
C THR A 13 -27.92 -17.55 2.09
N ALA A 14 -26.60 -17.34 2.19
CA ALA A 14 -25.99 -16.02 1.99
C ALA A 14 -26.31 -15.42 0.59
N TRP A 15 -26.61 -16.26 -0.40
CA TRP A 15 -26.93 -15.85 -1.77
C TRP A 15 -28.36 -15.32 -1.93
N GLU A 16 -29.28 -15.66 -1.02
CA GLU A 16 -30.69 -15.24 -1.07
C GLU A 16 -30.96 -13.93 -0.31
N ILE A 17 -29.97 -13.45 0.45
CA ILE A 17 -30.12 -12.30 1.35
C ILE A 17 -29.77 -10.97 0.62
N GLY A 18 -29.23 -11.04 -0.60
CA GLY A 18 -28.88 -9.86 -1.40
C GLY A 18 -27.57 -9.18 -1.00
N LEU A 19 -26.72 -9.90 -0.25
CA LEU A 19 -25.39 -9.46 0.20
C LEU A 19 -24.36 -9.38 -0.93
N MET A 20 -24.58 -10.07 -2.04
CA MET A 20 -23.60 -10.29 -3.10
C MET A 20 -24.19 -9.89 -4.44
N ASP A 21 -23.33 -9.43 -5.36
CA ASP A 21 -23.69 -9.34 -6.78
C ASP A 21 -23.61 -10.73 -7.44
N GLU A 22 -24.05 -10.84 -8.70
CA GLU A 22 -24.09 -12.11 -9.43
C GLU A 22 -22.70 -12.77 -9.57
N LEU A 23 -21.67 -11.96 -9.78
CA LEU A 23 -20.30 -12.43 -9.94
C LEU A 23 -19.78 -13.02 -8.63
N GLU A 24 -20.04 -12.34 -7.51
CA GLU A 24 -19.64 -12.79 -6.19
C GLU A 24 -20.47 -13.99 -5.71
N ILE A 25 -21.74 -14.11 -6.11
CA ILE A 25 -22.53 -15.34 -5.90
C ILE A 25 -21.84 -16.53 -6.56
N ALA A 26 -21.41 -16.40 -7.83
CA ALA A 26 -20.71 -17.47 -8.54
C ALA A 26 -19.40 -17.87 -7.84
N ARG A 27 -18.58 -16.88 -7.45
CA ARG A 27 -17.32 -17.10 -6.72
C ARG A 27 -17.55 -17.74 -5.36
N SER A 28 -18.56 -17.28 -4.63
CA SER A 28 -18.95 -17.79 -3.32
C SER A 28 -19.40 -19.25 -3.39
N LYS A 29 -20.21 -19.62 -4.41
CA LYS A 29 -20.59 -21.02 -4.67
C LYS A 29 -19.38 -21.91 -4.96
N ALA A 30 -18.40 -21.42 -5.74
CA ALA A 30 -17.17 -22.16 -6.00
C ALA A 30 -16.35 -22.39 -4.72
N ARG A 31 -16.18 -21.36 -3.87
CA ARG A 31 -15.52 -21.50 -2.56
C ARG A 31 -16.26 -22.48 -1.64
N PHE A 32 -17.58 -22.39 -1.60
CA PHE A 32 -18.42 -23.31 -0.82
C PHE A 32 -18.29 -24.76 -1.29
N ALA A 33 -18.27 -25.02 -2.60
CA ALA A 33 -18.09 -26.36 -3.15
C ALA A 33 -16.74 -26.99 -2.78
N ARG A 34 -15.66 -26.19 -2.70
CA ARG A 34 -14.35 -26.65 -2.23
C ARG A 34 -14.39 -27.06 -0.75
N LEU A 35 -15.01 -26.22 0.08
CA LEU A 35 -15.20 -26.49 1.51
C LEU A 35 -16.02 -27.75 1.78
N LEU A 36 -17.04 -28.02 0.95
CA LEU A 36 -17.82 -29.27 1.02
C LEU A 36 -17.02 -30.52 0.64
N ARG A 37 -15.93 -30.37 -0.10
CA ARG A 37 -14.98 -31.47 -0.36
C ARG A 37 -13.89 -31.56 0.72
N GLY A 38 -13.98 -30.72 1.75
CA GLY A 38 -12.99 -30.67 2.83
C GLY A 38 -11.65 -30.07 2.41
N GLU A 39 -11.62 -29.34 1.29
CA GLU A 39 -10.46 -28.55 0.87
C GLU A 39 -10.34 -27.26 1.69
N ASP A 40 -9.11 -26.74 1.79
CA ASP A 40 -8.87 -25.45 2.41
C ASP A 40 -9.44 -24.30 1.57
N ASN A 41 -9.98 -23.30 2.27
CA ASN A 41 -10.39 -22.03 1.69
C ASN A 41 -9.57 -20.90 2.31
N PRO A 42 -8.65 -20.28 1.55
CA PRO A 42 -7.89 -19.15 2.06
C PRO A 42 -8.82 -17.98 2.40
N PRO A 43 -8.42 -17.09 3.34
CA PRO A 43 -9.15 -15.86 3.60
C PRO A 43 -9.37 -15.08 2.30
N ALA A 44 -10.55 -14.49 2.16
CA ALA A 44 -10.91 -13.73 0.97
C ALA A 44 -11.57 -12.41 1.36
N ASP A 45 -11.05 -11.32 0.81
CA ASP A 45 -11.70 -10.03 0.86
C ASP A 45 -12.81 -9.99 -0.19
N VAL A 46 -14.05 -9.82 0.28
CA VAL A 46 -15.22 -9.76 -0.59
C VAL A 46 -15.95 -8.44 -0.39
N ARG A 47 -16.53 -7.93 -1.47
CA ARG A 47 -17.43 -6.78 -1.37
C ARG A 47 -18.84 -7.28 -1.12
N LEU A 48 -19.38 -6.97 0.05
CA LEU A 48 -20.75 -7.30 0.40
C LEU A 48 -21.59 -6.05 0.55
N ARG A 49 -22.85 -6.13 0.14
CA ARG A 49 -23.82 -5.05 0.24
C ARG A 49 -24.65 -5.20 1.51
N ALA A 50 -24.57 -4.22 2.40
CA ALA A 50 -25.40 -4.13 3.58
C ALA A 50 -26.87 -3.83 3.20
N LYS A 51 -27.78 -4.00 4.17
CA LYS A 51 -29.22 -3.81 3.96
C LYS A 51 -29.58 -2.39 3.53
N ASN A 52 -28.82 -1.39 3.99
CA ASN A 52 -28.97 0.01 3.62
C ASN A 52 -28.47 0.32 2.18
N GLY A 53 -27.89 -0.66 1.47
CA GLY A 53 -27.33 -0.52 0.14
C GLY A 53 -25.84 -0.17 0.10
N GLU A 54 -25.21 0.09 1.25
CA GLU A 54 -23.79 0.42 1.34
C GLU A 54 -22.91 -0.82 1.08
N TRP A 55 -21.75 -0.58 0.48
CA TRP A 55 -20.79 -1.64 0.20
C TRP A 55 -19.68 -1.68 1.24
N HIS A 56 -19.49 -2.84 1.84
CA HIS A 56 -18.42 -3.11 2.79
C HIS A 56 -17.43 -4.13 2.20
N THR A 57 -16.14 -3.94 2.46
CA THR A 57 -15.13 -4.97 2.27
C THR A 57 -15.10 -5.85 3.53
N ILE A 58 -15.48 -7.11 3.37
CA ILE A 58 -15.51 -8.10 4.45
C ILE A 58 -14.38 -9.10 4.20
N GLU A 59 -13.45 -9.22 5.14
CA GLU A 59 -12.51 -10.34 5.17
C GLU A 59 -13.28 -11.57 5.66
N LEU A 60 -13.50 -12.53 4.76
CA LEU A 60 -14.14 -13.80 5.10
C LEU A 60 -13.11 -14.85 5.45
N ARG A 61 -13.36 -15.54 6.57
CA ARG A 61 -12.64 -16.75 6.97
C ARG A 61 -13.64 -17.88 7.06
N SER A 62 -13.24 -19.06 6.61
CA SER A 62 -14.12 -20.23 6.58
C SER A 62 -13.39 -21.45 7.09
N THR A 63 -14.02 -22.18 8.01
CA THR A 63 -13.50 -23.42 8.56
C THR A 63 -14.60 -24.49 8.51
N SER A 64 -14.22 -25.71 8.17
CA SER A 64 -15.14 -26.86 8.13
C SER A 64 -14.89 -27.74 9.35
N THR A 65 -15.94 -28.08 10.10
CA THR A 65 -15.87 -29.11 11.13
C THR A 65 -16.08 -30.48 10.48
N ARG A 66 -15.51 -31.53 11.08
CA ARG A 66 -15.59 -32.90 10.56
C ARG A 66 -16.34 -33.80 11.52
N LYS A 67 -17.05 -34.78 10.97
CA LYS A 67 -17.64 -35.90 11.70
C LYS A 67 -16.56 -36.91 12.09
N PRO A 68 -16.86 -37.88 12.98
CA PRO A 68 -15.93 -38.96 13.33
C PRO A 68 -15.42 -39.78 12.13
N ASP A 69 -16.20 -39.86 11.05
CA ASP A 69 -15.82 -40.55 9.80
C ASP A 69 -14.94 -39.69 8.86
N GLY A 70 -14.56 -38.47 9.26
CA GLY A 70 -13.72 -37.55 8.49
C GLY A 70 -14.48 -36.70 7.46
N SER A 71 -15.77 -36.98 7.22
CA SER A 71 -16.61 -36.20 6.31
C SER A 71 -16.97 -34.83 6.90
N PRO A 72 -17.21 -33.79 6.07
CA PRO A 72 -17.63 -32.48 6.55
C PRO A 72 -18.97 -32.53 7.31
N ASP A 73 -19.02 -31.89 8.48
CA ASP A 73 -20.21 -31.78 9.32
C ASP A 73 -20.87 -30.40 9.18
N ARG A 74 -20.11 -29.33 9.42
CA ARG A 74 -20.62 -27.95 9.38
C ARG A 74 -19.58 -27.01 8.82
N LEU A 75 -20.07 -25.94 8.19
CA LEU A 75 -19.23 -24.83 7.79
C LEU A 75 -19.44 -23.64 8.72
N ILE A 76 -18.34 -23.11 9.25
CA ILE A 76 -18.30 -21.89 10.03
C ILE A 76 -17.67 -20.82 9.15
N ILE A 77 -18.40 -19.73 8.92
CA ILE A 77 -17.89 -18.56 8.19
C ILE A 77 -17.95 -17.38 9.14
N THR A 78 -16.81 -16.72 9.33
CA THR A 78 -16.71 -15.45 10.05
C THR A 78 -16.35 -14.34 9.07
N GLY A 79 -16.90 -13.15 9.31
CA GLY A 79 -16.66 -11.97 8.48
C GLY A 79 -16.26 -10.79 9.34
N SER A 80 -15.10 -10.21 9.04
CA SER A 80 -14.62 -8.97 9.66
C SER A 80 -14.76 -7.83 8.68
N ASP A 81 -15.43 -6.75 9.07
CA ASP A 81 -15.50 -5.54 8.24
C ASP A 81 -14.15 -4.81 8.29
N VAL A 82 -13.48 -4.76 7.14
CA VAL A 82 -12.17 -4.12 6.96
C VAL A 82 -12.28 -2.89 6.08
N THR A 83 -13.48 -2.41 5.78
CA THR A 83 -13.73 -1.26 4.89
C THR A 83 -12.97 -0.03 5.36
N GLU A 84 -13.18 0.35 6.62
CA GLU A 84 -12.57 1.55 7.19
C GLU A 84 -11.05 1.39 7.36
N ARG A 85 -10.61 0.19 7.78
CA ARG A 85 -9.18 -0.14 7.86
C ARG A 85 -8.50 0.04 6.50
N ASN A 86 -9.06 -0.53 5.44
CA ASN A 86 -8.51 -0.43 4.09
C ASN A 86 -8.56 1.01 3.56
N ARG A 87 -9.62 1.77 3.87
CA ARG A 87 -9.74 3.19 3.53
C ARG A 87 -8.61 4.01 4.18
N LEU A 88 -8.42 3.85 5.48
CA LEU A 88 -7.38 4.54 6.24
C LEU A 88 -5.97 4.13 5.78
N GLN A 89 -5.74 2.85 5.51
CA GLN A 89 -4.45 2.39 4.98
C GLN A 89 -4.11 3.06 3.63
N ARG A 90 -5.09 3.17 2.72
CA ARG A 90 -4.90 3.88 1.44
C ARG A 90 -4.67 5.37 1.65
N GLU A 91 -5.37 5.98 2.60
CA GLU A 91 -5.20 7.39 2.93
C GLU A 91 -3.81 7.67 3.49
N VAL A 92 -3.29 6.83 4.39
CA VAL A 92 -1.92 6.92 4.90
C VAL A 92 -0.91 6.76 3.76
N LEU A 93 -1.07 5.76 2.89
CA LEU A 93 -0.17 5.58 1.74
C LEU A 93 -0.15 6.82 0.84
N ARG A 94 -1.31 7.39 0.53
CA ARG A 94 -1.42 8.62 -0.26
C ARG A 94 -0.71 9.79 0.40
N VAL A 95 -0.86 9.96 1.72
CA VAL A 95 -0.18 11.03 2.46
C VAL A 95 1.34 10.82 2.42
N VAL A 96 1.82 9.58 2.60
CA VAL A 96 3.25 9.27 2.52
C VAL A 96 3.80 9.57 1.12
N GLU A 97 3.10 9.20 0.07
CA GLU A 97 3.50 9.50 -1.32
C GLU A 97 3.58 11.02 -1.57
N GLN A 98 2.60 11.78 -1.08
CA GLN A 98 2.58 13.23 -1.17
C GLN A 98 3.75 13.87 -0.41
N GLU A 99 4.02 13.40 0.81
CA GLU A 99 5.13 13.90 1.62
C GLU A 99 6.49 13.56 1.01
N GLN A 100 6.66 12.36 0.46
CA GLN A 100 7.89 11.98 -0.25
C GLN A 100 8.13 12.88 -1.46
N ALA A 101 7.09 13.12 -2.27
CA ALA A 101 7.19 14.03 -3.41
C ALA A 101 7.53 15.46 -2.98
N ARG A 102 6.92 15.96 -1.89
CA ARG A 102 7.19 17.28 -1.31
C ARG A 102 8.65 17.39 -0.85
N VAL A 103 9.14 16.43 -0.05
CA VAL A 103 10.52 16.41 0.43
C VAL A 103 11.52 16.30 -0.74
N GLY A 104 11.23 15.46 -1.73
CA GLY A 104 12.07 15.34 -2.93
C GLY A 104 12.20 16.68 -3.68
N HIS A 105 11.10 17.43 -3.79
CA HIS A 105 11.07 18.76 -4.39
C HIS A 105 11.83 19.78 -3.56
N ASP A 106 11.58 19.86 -2.24
CA ASP A 106 12.28 20.78 -1.33
C ASP A 106 13.80 20.55 -1.33
N LEU A 107 14.25 19.29 -1.41
CA LEU A 107 15.66 18.95 -1.52
C LEU A 107 16.26 19.40 -2.86
N HIS A 108 15.55 19.21 -3.97
CA HIS A 108 16.02 19.62 -5.29
C HIS A 108 16.12 21.15 -5.39
N ASP A 109 15.05 21.85 -5.02
CA ASP A 109 14.92 23.29 -5.21
C ASP A 109 15.65 24.09 -4.14
N GLY A 110 15.65 23.64 -2.88
CA GLY A 110 16.37 24.33 -1.81
C GLY A 110 17.85 23.95 -1.77
N VAL A 111 18.12 22.71 -1.36
CA VAL A 111 19.48 22.23 -1.08
C VAL A 111 20.28 22.10 -2.38
N GLY A 112 19.71 21.46 -3.40
CA GLY A 112 20.37 21.22 -4.69
C GLY A 112 20.80 22.50 -5.40
N GLN A 113 19.92 23.52 -5.44
CA GLN A 113 20.26 24.82 -6.02
C GLN A 113 21.33 25.55 -5.20
N THR A 114 21.20 25.57 -3.87
CA THR A 114 22.18 26.21 -2.97
C THR A 114 23.57 25.59 -3.16
N MET A 115 23.65 24.26 -3.18
CA MET A 115 24.90 23.54 -3.40
C MET A 115 25.50 23.79 -4.78
N THR A 116 24.66 23.89 -5.82
CA THR A 116 25.13 24.22 -7.18
C THR A 116 25.78 25.61 -7.18
N GLY A 117 25.19 26.59 -6.50
CA GLY A 117 25.79 27.92 -6.34
C GLY A 117 27.12 27.87 -5.58
N MET A 118 27.21 27.07 -4.52
CA MET A 118 28.47 26.89 -3.78
C MET A 118 29.56 26.27 -4.65
N VAL A 119 29.23 25.27 -5.48
CA VAL A 119 30.19 24.66 -6.42
C VAL A 119 30.74 25.69 -7.40
N ILE A 120 29.87 26.51 -8.00
CA ILE A 120 30.28 27.58 -8.92
C ILE A 120 31.21 28.60 -8.24
N MET A 121 30.87 29.03 -7.01
CA MET A 121 31.73 29.95 -6.25
C MET A 121 33.08 29.33 -5.88
N MET A 122 33.09 28.04 -5.57
CA MET A 122 34.32 27.30 -5.24
C MET A 122 35.20 27.13 -6.48
N GLU A 123 34.63 26.84 -7.66
CA GLU A 123 35.34 26.81 -8.94
C GLU A 123 36.03 28.15 -9.25
N ALA A 124 35.30 29.26 -9.05
CA ALA A 124 35.86 30.60 -9.25
C ALA A 124 37.02 30.88 -8.29
N LEU A 125 36.86 30.56 -7.01
CA LEU A 125 37.92 30.73 -6.00
C LEU A 125 39.14 29.83 -6.29
N GLU A 126 38.93 28.58 -6.70
CA GLU A 126 40.02 27.65 -7.08
C GLU A 126 40.85 28.19 -8.26
N ALA A 127 40.22 28.91 -9.19
CA ALA A 127 40.89 29.52 -10.34
C ALA A 127 41.86 30.65 -9.93
N GLU A 128 41.57 31.38 -8.85
CA GLU A 128 42.38 32.50 -8.35
C GLU A 128 43.53 32.06 -7.42
N LEU A 129 43.43 30.87 -6.83
CA LEU A 129 44.41 30.36 -5.86
C LEU A 129 45.62 29.67 -6.52
N GLN A 130 46.73 29.57 -5.78
CA GLN A 130 47.93 28.81 -6.15
C GLN A 130 48.50 28.01 -4.97
N GLY A 131 49.44 27.10 -5.25
CA GLY A 131 50.13 26.31 -4.22
C GLY A 131 49.19 25.43 -3.39
N GLU A 132 49.49 25.29 -2.10
CA GLU A 132 48.70 24.46 -1.16
C GLU A 132 47.26 24.97 -0.99
N ALA A 133 47.03 26.28 -1.10
CA ALA A 133 45.68 26.85 -1.02
C ALA A 133 44.80 26.34 -2.17
N LYS A 134 45.35 26.27 -3.41
CA LYS A 134 44.64 25.69 -4.55
C LYS A 134 44.37 24.20 -4.37
N ALA A 135 45.34 23.44 -3.86
CA ALA A 135 45.14 22.02 -3.60
C ALA A 135 44.04 21.77 -2.55
N THR A 136 43.96 22.60 -1.52
CA THR A 136 42.90 22.55 -0.50
C THR A 136 41.54 22.91 -1.09
N ALA A 137 41.46 24.00 -1.85
CA ALA A 137 40.27 24.44 -2.57
C ALA A 137 39.70 23.34 -3.49
N ARG A 138 40.57 22.69 -4.27
CA ARG A 138 40.20 21.57 -5.13
C ARG A 138 39.61 20.39 -4.34
N ARG A 139 40.20 20.06 -3.19
CA ARG A 139 39.70 18.98 -2.33
C ARG A 139 38.32 19.30 -1.74
N ILE A 140 38.07 20.56 -1.37
CA ILE A 140 36.74 21.02 -0.92
C ILE A 140 35.74 20.92 -2.07
N HIS A 141 36.14 21.37 -3.27
CA HIS A 141 35.30 21.28 -4.46
C HIS A 141 34.90 19.83 -4.81
N GLU A 142 35.83 18.88 -4.72
CA GLU A 142 35.55 17.44 -4.90
C GLU A 142 34.52 16.92 -3.88
N LEU A 143 34.68 17.23 -2.59
CA LEU A 143 33.72 16.87 -1.53
C LEU A 143 32.33 17.47 -1.76
N MET A 144 32.27 18.70 -2.27
CA MET A 144 31.01 19.36 -2.60
C MET A 144 30.29 18.68 -3.76
N ASN A 145 31.03 18.25 -4.80
CA ASN A 145 30.46 17.51 -5.92
C ASN A 145 29.93 16.13 -5.47
N GLU A 146 30.64 15.43 -4.59
CA GLU A 146 30.15 14.19 -3.98
C GLU A 146 28.85 14.41 -3.21
N SER A 147 28.79 15.49 -2.42
CA SER A 147 27.61 15.87 -1.64
C SER A 147 26.42 16.23 -2.54
N VAL A 148 26.65 16.94 -3.66
CA VAL A 148 25.61 17.25 -4.67
C VAL A 148 25.05 15.96 -5.25
N ALA A 149 25.93 15.04 -5.62
CA ALA A 149 25.53 13.75 -6.17
C ALA A 149 24.69 12.94 -5.16
N GLU A 150 25.03 13.01 -3.87
CA GLU A 150 24.26 12.36 -2.80
C GLU A 150 22.87 12.95 -2.63
N VAL A 151 22.76 14.28 -2.53
CA VAL A 151 21.46 14.97 -2.41
C VAL A 151 20.57 14.69 -3.62
N ARG A 152 21.13 14.68 -4.84
CA ARG A 152 20.39 14.32 -6.06
C ARG A 152 19.87 12.88 -6.02
N ARG A 153 20.69 11.91 -5.56
CA ARG A 153 20.24 10.52 -5.39
C ARG A 153 19.09 10.43 -4.37
N MET A 154 19.18 11.14 -3.25
CA MET A 154 18.13 11.18 -2.23
C MET A 154 16.83 11.79 -2.77
N SER A 155 16.91 12.95 -3.44
CA SER A 155 15.76 13.61 -4.07
C SER A 155 15.08 12.72 -5.12
N HIS A 156 15.84 12.06 -6.00
CA HIS A 156 15.28 11.13 -6.98
C HIS A 156 14.68 9.86 -6.37
N GLY A 157 15.25 9.35 -5.28
CA GLY A 157 14.70 8.21 -4.55
C GLY A 157 13.38 8.50 -3.84
N LEU A 158 13.12 9.76 -3.52
CA LEU A 158 11.88 10.25 -2.90
C LEU A 158 10.83 10.69 -3.92
N SER A 159 11.21 10.85 -5.20
CA SER A 159 10.27 11.26 -6.25
C SER A 159 9.57 10.04 -6.87
N PRO A 160 8.22 10.05 -6.99
CA PRO A 160 7.43 8.90 -7.46
C PRO A 160 7.74 8.42 -8.89
N THR A 161 8.52 9.17 -9.67
CA THR A 161 8.94 8.78 -11.03
C THR A 161 9.94 7.62 -11.07
N SER A 162 10.61 7.30 -9.95
CA SER A 162 11.58 6.19 -9.89
C SER A 162 10.93 4.81 -9.60
N VAL A 163 9.65 4.78 -9.21
CA VAL A 163 8.92 3.53 -8.90
C VAL A 163 8.23 2.92 -10.13
N LYS A 164 8.15 3.64 -11.26
CA LYS A 164 7.55 3.10 -12.51
C LYS A 164 8.42 2.10 -13.28
N TYR A 165 9.66 1.85 -12.85
CA TYR A 165 10.56 0.89 -13.49
C TYR A 165 11.24 -0.02 -12.46
N ARG A 166 10.45 -0.84 -11.77
CA ARG A 166 10.91 -2.07 -11.11
C ARG A 166 9.88 -3.16 -11.22
#